data_AF-A0A6V7KFI0-F1
#
_entry.id   AF-A0A6V7KFI0-F1
#
_cell.length_a   1.000
_cell.length_b   1.000
_cell.length_c   1.000
_cell.angle_alpha   90.00
_cell.angle_beta   90.00
_cell.angle_gamma   90.00
#
_symmetry.space_group_name_H-M   'P 1'
#
loop_
_entity.id
_entity.type
_entity.pdbx_description
1 polymer ?
#
loop_
_entity_poly.entity_id
_entity_poly.type
_entity_poly.pdbx_seq_one_letter_code
_entity_poly.pdbx_strand_id
1 'polypeptide(L)' 'ARYVRSPQLTPAGEIFAQCAKESGFDPDLDSSELEIVEGCTMACTMKRIGT' A
#
# COMPACT_ATOMS: atom_id res chain seq x y z
N ALA A 1 -15.19 3.68 -26.24
CA ALA A 1 -14.40 4.02 -25.05
C ALA A 1 -13.55 2.81 -24.68
N ARG A 2 -12.23 2.95 -24.56
CA ARG A 2 -11.36 1.86 -24.07
C ARG A 2 -11.78 1.56 -22.63
N TYR A 3 -12.17 0.33 -22.34
CA TYR A 3 -12.30 -0.16 -20.97
C TYR A 3 -10.91 -0.11 -20.35
N VAL A 4 -10.60 0.98 -19.62
CA VAL A 4 -9.51 0.97 -18.67
C VAL A 4 -10.02 0.04 -17.57
N ARG A 5 -9.58 -1.21 -17.63
CA ARG A 5 -9.77 -2.18 -16.55
C ARG A 5 -9.16 -1.50 -15.34
N SER A 6 -9.99 -0.91 -14.47
CA SER A 6 -9.51 -0.42 -13.18
C SER A 6 -8.61 -1.52 -12.64
N PRO A 7 -7.34 -1.25 -12.29
CA PRO A 7 -6.52 -2.28 -11.70
C PRO A 7 -7.33 -2.78 -10.51
N GLN A 8 -7.89 -3.98 -10.62
CA GLN A 8 -8.53 -4.64 -9.51
C GLN A 8 -7.36 -4.85 -8.57
N LEU A 9 -7.21 -3.95 -7.60
CA LEU A 9 -6.24 -4.11 -6.54
C LEU A 9 -6.50 -5.51 -6.01
N THR A 10 -5.46 -6.33 -6.04
CA THR A 10 -5.55 -7.65 -5.41
C THR A 10 -5.97 -7.43 -3.96
N PRO A 11 -6.54 -8.43 -3.28
CA PRO A 11 -6.84 -8.31 -1.85
C PRO A 11 -5.62 -7.80 -1.06
N ALA A 12 -4.41 -8.21 -1.47
CA ALA A 12 -3.16 -7.69 -0.94
C ALA A 12 -2.91 -6.20 -1.27
N GLY A 13 -3.24 -5.75 -2.49
CA GLY A 13 -3.15 -4.34 -2.88
C GLY A 13 -4.14 -3.43 -2.15
N GLU A 14 -5.37 -3.90 -1.87
CA GLU A 14 -6.34 -3.14 -1.06
C GLU A 14 -5.85 -3.01 0.39
N ILE A 15 -5.33 -4.09 0.96
CA ILE A 15 -4.74 -4.09 2.31
C ILE A 15 -3.51 -3.18 2.36
N PHE A 16 -2.65 -3.22 1.33
CA PHE A 16 -1.49 -2.33 1.21
C PHE A 16 -1.91 -0.86 1.18
N ALA A 17 -2.92 -0.50 0.39
CA ALA A 17 -3.43 0.86 0.33
C ALA A 17 -4.01 1.34 1.68
N GLN A 18 -4.68 0.46 2.43
CA GLN A 18 -5.15 0.77 3.78
C GLN A 18 -3.99 0.97 4.76
N CYS A 19 -3.02 0.07 4.76
CA CYS A 19 -1.84 0.14 5.62
C CYS A 19 -0.97 1.38 5.32
N ALA A 20 -0.84 1.77 4.05
CA ALA A 20 -0.13 2.99 3.65
C ALA A 20 -0.85 4.23 4.21
N LYS A 21 -2.18 4.26 4.10
CA LYS A 21 -3.01 5.35 4.64
C LYS A 21 -2.96 5.42 6.17
N GLU A 22 -2.95 4.28 6.86
CA GLU A 22 -2.80 4.22 8.33
C GLU A 22 -1.40 4.65 8.79
N SER A 23 -0.37 4.36 7.99
CA SER A 23 1.00 4.76 8.28
C SER A 23 1.26 6.24 8.04
N GLY A 24 0.28 6.99 7.53
CA GLY A 24 0.44 8.40 7.20
C GLY A 24 1.32 8.62 5.98
N PHE A 25 1.31 7.68 5.02
CA PHE A 25 2.08 7.82 3.78
C PHE A 25 1.64 9.09 3.04
N ASP A 26 2.51 10.09 3.06
CA ASP A 26 2.37 11.29 2.26
C ASP A 26 3.16 11.10 0.96
N PRO A 27 2.56 11.28 -0.22
CA PRO A 27 3.26 11.13 -1.49
C PRO A 27 4.39 12.15 -1.70
N ASP A 28 4.50 13.18 -0.84
CA ASP A 28 5.62 14.13 -0.77
C ASP A 28 6.74 13.68 0.19
N LEU A 29 6.66 12.48 0.77
CA LEU A 29 7.73 11.91 1.61
C LEU A 29 9.01 11.78 0.79
N ASP A 30 10.11 12.24 1.41
CA ASP A 30 11.44 12.18 0.82
C ASP A 30 11.80 10.71 0.51
N SER A 31 12.52 10.47 -0.58
CA SER A 31 12.87 9.12 -1.09
C SER A 31 13.47 8.17 -0.03
N SER A 32 14.07 8.71 1.04
CA SER A 32 14.61 7.95 2.18
C SER A 32 13.52 7.40 3.12
N GLU A 33 12.39 8.08 3.22
CA GLU A 33 11.23 7.63 4.00
C GLU A 33 10.35 6.67 3.18
N LEU A 34 10.49 6.66 1.85
CA LEU A 34 9.82 5.71 0.96
C LEU A 34 10.14 4.25 1.31
N GLU A 35 11.43 3.90 1.52
CA GLU A 35 11.83 2.54 1.91
C GLU A 35 11.28 2.13 3.28
N ILE A 36 11.20 3.09 4.22
CA ILE A 36 10.67 2.87 5.57
C ILE A 36 9.15 2.63 5.48
N VAL A 37 8.44 3.42 4.68
CA VAL A 37 6.99 3.25 4.53
C VAL A 37 6.64 2.03 3.70
N GLU A 38 7.41 1.67 2.68
CA GLU A 38 7.25 0.38 1.98
C GLU A 38 7.43 -0.79 2.95
N GLY A 39 8.46 -0.75 3.80
CA GLY A 39 8.69 -1.76 4.85
C GLY A 39 7.55 -1.85 5.85
N CYS A 40 7.09 -0.71 6.40
CA CYS A 40 5.97 -0.65 7.34
C CYS A 40 4.65 -1.11 6.70
N THR A 41 4.38 -0.69 5.46
CA THR A 41 3.17 -1.06 4.73
C THR A 41 3.17 -2.55 4.39
N MET A 42 4.30 -3.10 3.97
CA MET A 42 4.45 -4.53 3.69
C MET A 42 4.29 -5.36 4.97
N ALA A 43 4.87 -4.93 6.09
CA ALA A 43 4.70 -5.61 7.38
C ALA A 43 3.24 -5.59 7.86
N CYS A 44 2.55 -4.44 7.75
CA CYS A 44 1.13 -4.32 8.05
C CYS A 44 0.27 -5.20 7.14
N THR A 45 0.62 -5.27 5.85
CA THR A 45 -0.07 -6.09 4.86
C THR A 45 0.08 -7.57 5.17
N MET A 46 1.30 -8.05 5.44
CA MET A 46 1.54 -9.44 5.84
C MET A 46 0.82 -9.80 7.15
N LYS A 47 0.78 -8.89 8.12
CA LYS A 47 0.07 -9.09 9.38
C LYS A 47 -1.45 -9.26 9.20
N ARG A 48 -2.05 -8.58 8.22
CA ARG A 48 -3.49 -8.67 7.93
C ARG A 48 -3.86 -9.82 6.99
N ILE A 49 -2.94 -10.26 6.11
CA ILE A 49 -3.15 -11.41 5.23
C ILE A 49 -2.89 -12.74 5.96
N GLY A 50 -2.01 -12.76 6.96
CA GLY A 50 -1.60 -13.95 7.71
C GLY A 50 -2.54 -14.43 8.82
N THR A 51 -3.77 -13.90 8.90
CA THR A 51 -4.85 -14.34 9.81
C THR A 51 -5.96 -15.04 9.05
#